data_AF-A0A950UGA1-F1
#
_entry.id   AF-A0A950UGA1-F1
#
_cell.length_a   1.000
_cell.length_b   1.000
_cell.length_c   1.000
_cell.angle_alpha   90.00
_cell.angle_beta   90.00
_cell.angle_gamma   90.00
#
_symmetry.space_group_name_H-M   'P 1'
#
loop_
_entity.id
_entity.type
_entity.pdbx_description
1 polymer ?
#
loop_
_entity_poly.entity_id
_entity_poly.type
_entity_poly.pdbx_seq_one_letter_code
_entity_poly.pdbx_strand_id
1 'polypeptide(L)'
;MPASARAPMMARLDGMERAMRIGFIGTGTMGTPIAGCLVAAGHALTVYDIRREATEALRQQGAAMAETPRAVAAASEVVFTSLPGPKEVEAAALDPETGLLTGLPKGGTYIDLTTNAPETIRRLAAACRERAVAFLDAPVSGRPPSMTVMAGGDAAAFARCRPLFETIAKNVFHVGPSGAGCAAKLVTQYLGYTNFIAALEGMLVAKKAGIDLSVLAEIVPVSAGQSRTFDNIPRSVLTGAFTAGGTLDIV
;
A
#
# COMPACT_ATOMS: atom_id res chain seq x y z
N MET A 1 18.37 39.32 12.91
CA MET A 1 18.72 39.12 11.48
C MET A 1 18.09 37.81 11.03
N PRO A 2 17.24 37.78 10.00
CA PRO A 2 16.56 36.56 9.58
C PRO A 2 17.44 35.82 8.57
N ALA A 3 17.78 34.56 8.87
CA ALA A 3 18.48 33.69 7.95
C ALA A 3 17.48 32.75 7.27
N SER A 4 17.18 33.08 6.01
CA SER A 4 17.10 32.14 4.88
C SER A 4 16.16 30.93 5.05
N ALA A 5 14.92 31.11 4.57
CA ALA A 5 14.08 30.02 4.10
C ALA A 5 14.81 29.22 3.02
N ARG A 6 15.15 27.96 3.30
CA ARG A 6 15.55 26.99 2.27
C ARG A 6 14.29 26.41 1.65
N ALA A 7 14.07 26.74 0.38
CA ALA A 7 13.08 26.08 -0.47
C ALA A 7 13.30 24.55 -0.46
N PRO A 8 12.25 23.72 -0.49
CA PRO A 8 12.43 22.29 -0.64
C PRO A 8 12.99 22.00 -2.03
N MET A 9 14.13 21.33 -2.03
CA MET A 9 14.87 20.83 -3.17
C MET A 9 13.97 19.89 -3.99
N MET A 10 13.46 20.35 -5.13
CA MET A 10 12.98 19.48 -6.21
C MET A 10 14.21 18.73 -6.74
N ALA A 11 14.49 17.56 -6.16
CA ALA A 11 15.38 16.60 -6.77
C ALA A 11 14.73 16.15 -8.08
N ARG A 12 15.29 16.61 -9.21
CA ARG A 12 14.97 16.07 -10.53
C ARG A 12 15.37 14.59 -10.52
N LEU A 13 14.38 13.73 -10.74
CA LEU A 13 14.58 12.29 -10.93
C LEU A 13 14.99 12.08 -12.40
N ASP A 14 16.30 12.11 -12.65
CA ASP A 14 16.90 11.84 -13.97
C ASP A 14 16.86 10.35 -14.35
N GLY A 15 15.67 9.73 -14.30
CA GLY A 15 15.47 8.30 -14.61
C GLY A 15 14.12 7.94 -15.23
N MET A 16 13.19 8.88 -15.38
CA MET A 16 11.93 8.68 -16.09
C MET A 16 11.66 9.84 -17.04
N GLU A 17 12.27 9.80 -18.22
CA GLU A 17 11.98 10.76 -19.30
C GLU A 17 10.57 10.60 -19.92
N ARG A 18 9.74 9.66 -19.46
CA ARG A 18 8.40 9.47 -20.02
C ARG A 18 7.34 9.14 -18.97
N ALA A 19 6.26 9.93 -18.99
CA ALA A 19 5.01 9.61 -18.32
C ALA A 19 4.49 8.23 -18.76
N MET A 20 4.33 7.32 -17.80
CA MET A 20 3.74 5.98 -18.02
C MET A 20 2.21 6.02 -17.99
N ARG A 21 1.57 5.08 -18.69
CA ARG A 21 0.13 4.81 -18.58
C ARG A 21 -0.13 3.81 -17.45
N ILE A 22 -0.78 4.27 -16.38
CA ILE A 22 -0.99 3.49 -15.17
C ILE A 22 -2.48 3.23 -14.96
N GLY A 23 -2.81 1.98 -14.71
CA GLY A 23 -4.12 1.57 -14.25
C GLY A 23 -4.18 1.51 -12.73
N PHE A 24 -5.29 1.92 -12.13
CA PHE A 24 -5.49 1.76 -10.68
C PHE A 24 -6.89 1.24 -10.37
N ILE A 25 -6.95 0.09 -9.72
CA ILE A 25 -8.19 -0.62 -9.38
C ILE A 25 -8.34 -0.63 -7.85
N GLY A 26 -9.44 -0.08 -7.36
CA GLY A 26 -9.71 0.13 -5.94
C GLY A 26 -9.23 1.50 -5.50
N THR A 27 -10.13 2.47 -5.41
CA THR A 27 -9.84 3.88 -5.08
C THR A 27 -10.41 4.26 -3.72
N GLY A 28 -10.45 3.30 -2.79
CA GLY A 28 -10.87 3.52 -1.40
C GLY A 28 -9.84 4.29 -0.54
N THR A 29 -9.89 4.06 0.77
CA THR A 29 -9.09 4.75 1.80
C THR A 29 -7.58 4.75 1.53
N MET A 30 -7.04 3.65 1.00
CA MET A 30 -5.63 3.55 0.62
C MET A 30 -5.41 3.88 -0.86
N GLY A 31 -6.29 3.40 -1.75
CA GLY A 31 -6.11 3.54 -3.19
C GLY A 31 -6.10 4.99 -3.68
N THR A 32 -7.04 5.83 -3.23
CA THR A 32 -7.11 7.24 -3.65
C THR A 32 -5.83 8.02 -3.36
N PRO A 33 -5.30 8.07 -2.12
CA PRO A 33 -4.09 8.84 -1.87
C PRO A 33 -2.85 8.26 -2.57
N ILE A 34 -2.79 6.95 -2.82
CA ILE A 34 -1.68 6.33 -3.57
C ILE A 34 -1.74 6.74 -5.06
N ALA A 35 -2.90 6.59 -5.69
CA ALA A 35 -3.11 6.98 -7.08
C ALA A 35 -2.88 8.48 -7.28
N GLY A 36 -3.29 9.32 -6.32
CA GLY A 36 -3.05 10.76 -6.35
C GLY A 36 -1.56 11.13 -6.37
N CYS A 37 -0.70 10.38 -5.67
CA CYS A 37 0.75 10.59 -5.76
C CYS A 37 1.27 10.30 -7.18
N LEU A 38 0.76 9.26 -7.85
CA LEU A 38 1.15 8.93 -9.23
C LEU A 38 0.67 9.99 -10.23
N VAL A 39 -0.55 10.52 -10.07
CA VAL A 39 -1.05 11.66 -10.85
C VAL A 39 -0.15 12.88 -10.66
N ALA A 40 0.18 13.22 -9.41
CA ALA A 40 1.02 14.36 -9.08
C ALA A 40 2.45 14.24 -9.64
N ALA A 41 2.94 13.01 -9.83
CA ALA A 41 4.22 12.74 -10.49
C ALA A 41 4.16 12.84 -12.03
N GLY A 42 3.00 13.18 -12.61
CA GLY A 42 2.83 13.40 -14.05
C GLY A 42 2.47 12.15 -14.85
N HIS A 43 2.02 11.07 -14.21
CA HIS A 43 1.55 9.87 -14.90
C HIS A 43 0.14 10.02 -15.45
N ALA A 44 -0.13 9.35 -16.57
CA ALA A 44 -1.48 9.23 -17.10
C ALA A 44 -2.18 8.06 -16.40
N LEU A 45 -3.21 8.35 -15.60
CA LEU A 45 -3.95 7.34 -14.85
C LEU A 45 -5.30 7.02 -15.46
N THR A 46 -5.65 5.74 -15.49
CA THR A 46 -7.01 5.23 -15.70
C THR A 46 -7.45 4.48 -14.45
N VAL A 47 -8.58 4.86 -13.86
CA VAL A 47 -9.01 4.35 -12.55
C VAL A 47 -10.36 3.63 -12.64
N TYR A 48 -10.54 2.67 -11.73
CA TYR A 48 -11.80 1.96 -11.52
C TYR A 48 -11.99 1.63 -10.05
N ASP A 49 -13.23 1.72 -9.59
CA ASP A 49 -13.70 1.14 -8.34
C ASP A 49 -15.12 0.59 -8.58
N ILE A 50 -15.49 -0.48 -7.88
CA ILE A 50 -16.85 -1.03 -7.94
C ILE A 50 -17.89 0.00 -7.49
N ARG A 51 -17.48 0.94 -6.62
CA ARG A 51 -18.24 2.13 -6.23
C ARG A 51 -17.75 3.32 -7.05
N ARG A 52 -18.48 3.66 -8.11
CA ARG A 52 -18.11 4.72 -9.05
C ARG A 52 -17.77 6.04 -8.36
N GLU A 53 -18.52 6.41 -7.31
CA GLU A 53 -18.29 7.62 -6.53
C GLU A 53 -16.89 7.69 -5.88
N ALA A 54 -16.26 6.54 -5.60
CA ALA A 54 -14.91 6.49 -5.04
C ALA A 54 -13.83 6.96 -6.04
N THR A 55 -14.15 7.04 -7.33
CA THR A 55 -13.20 7.50 -8.37
C THR A 55 -13.20 9.02 -8.56
N GLU A 56 -14.21 9.71 -8.05
CA GLU A 56 -14.48 11.12 -8.37
C GLU A 56 -13.33 12.06 -7.95
N ALA A 57 -12.72 11.81 -6.79
CA ALA A 57 -11.59 12.61 -6.32
C ALA A 57 -10.38 12.51 -7.28
N LEU A 58 -10.12 11.34 -7.85
CA LEU A 58 -9.03 11.13 -8.82
C LEU A 58 -9.39 11.70 -10.19
N ARG A 59 -10.66 11.62 -10.59
CA ARG A 59 -11.16 12.27 -11.81
C ARG A 59 -10.91 13.78 -11.76
N GLN A 60 -11.18 14.41 -10.62
CA GLN A 60 -10.91 15.84 -10.40
C GLN A 60 -9.41 16.18 -10.44
N GLN A 61 -8.55 15.20 -10.13
CA GLN A 61 -7.10 15.33 -10.25
C GLN A 61 -6.59 15.05 -11.68
N GLY A 62 -7.46 14.69 -12.62
CA GLY A 62 -7.11 14.47 -14.04
C GLY A 62 -6.98 13.00 -14.46
N ALA A 63 -7.35 12.05 -13.60
CA ALA A 63 -7.41 10.64 -14.00
C ALA A 63 -8.60 10.36 -14.94
N ALA A 64 -8.40 9.49 -15.92
CA ALA A 64 -9.47 8.91 -16.71
C ALA A 64 -10.22 7.85 -15.91
N MET A 65 -11.51 7.65 -16.18
CA MET A 65 -12.31 6.60 -15.57
C MET A 65 -12.59 5.49 -16.59
N ALA A 66 -12.59 4.25 -16.13
CA ALA A 66 -13.04 3.10 -16.90
C ALA A 66 -14.20 2.40 -16.18
N GLU A 67 -14.96 1.59 -16.92
CA GLU A 67 -16.15 0.90 -16.39
C GLU A 67 -15.86 -0.53 -15.92
N THR A 68 -14.67 -1.08 -16.21
CA THR A 68 -14.25 -2.42 -15.78
C THR A 68 -12.74 -2.50 -15.52
N PRO A 69 -12.27 -3.45 -14.68
CA PRO A 69 -10.84 -3.75 -14.51
C PRO A 69 -10.11 -4.05 -15.82
N ARG A 70 -10.76 -4.79 -16.74
CA ARG A 70 -10.26 -5.07 -18.09
C ARG A 70 -10.03 -3.79 -18.89
N ALA A 71 -10.97 -2.84 -18.86
CA ALA A 71 -10.84 -1.58 -19.58
C ALA A 71 -9.72 -0.71 -18.99
N VAL A 72 -9.54 -0.71 -17.67
CA VAL A 72 -8.34 -0.10 -17.03
C VAL A 72 -7.07 -0.72 -17.59
N ALA A 73 -6.99 -2.06 -17.59
CA ALA A 73 -5.79 -2.77 -17.98
C ALA A 73 -5.44 -2.59 -19.47
N ALA A 74 -6.43 -2.57 -20.36
CA ALA A 74 -6.23 -2.36 -21.80
C ALA A 74 -5.62 -1.00 -22.14
N ALA A 75 -5.87 0.02 -21.30
CA ALA A 75 -5.30 1.36 -21.46
C ALA A 75 -3.93 1.54 -20.79
N SER A 76 -3.38 0.51 -20.14
CA SER A 76 -2.28 0.62 -19.18
C SER A 76 -1.05 -0.22 -19.52
N GLU A 77 0.11 0.23 -19.05
CA GLU A 77 1.39 -0.51 -19.08
C GLU A 77 1.64 -1.21 -17.75
N VAL A 78 1.21 -0.58 -16.66
CA VAL A 78 1.27 -1.08 -15.29
C VAL A 78 -0.09 -0.91 -14.66
N VAL A 79 -0.61 -1.92 -13.97
CA VAL A 79 -1.87 -1.84 -13.24
C VAL A 79 -1.61 -2.11 -11.76
N PHE A 80 -2.09 -1.21 -10.91
CA PHE A 80 -2.11 -1.38 -9.46
C PHE A 80 -3.48 -1.85 -8.99
N THR A 81 -3.51 -2.72 -7.98
CA THR A 81 -4.70 -2.98 -7.15
C THR A 81 -4.44 -2.58 -5.71
N SER A 82 -5.46 -2.01 -5.06
CA SER A 82 -5.50 -1.77 -3.62
C SER A 82 -6.92 -2.07 -3.13
N LEU A 83 -7.20 -3.34 -2.88
CA LEU A 83 -8.54 -3.87 -2.64
C LEU A 83 -8.75 -4.33 -1.19
N PRO A 84 -10.00 -4.59 -0.76
CA PRO A 84 -10.29 -4.99 0.62
C PRO A 84 -9.62 -6.29 1.06
N GLY A 85 -9.49 -7.27 0.16
CA GLY A 85 -8.88 -8.54 0.49
C GLY A 85 -8.83 -9.53 -0.69
N PRO A 86 -8.50 -10.81 -0.41
CA PRO A 86 -8.22 -11.82 -1.43
C PRO A 86 -9.36 -12.04 -2.44
N LYS A 87 -10.61 -12.07 -1.98
CA LYS A 87 -11.78 -12.32 -2.82
C LYS A 87 -11.96 -11.24 -3.87
N GLU A 88 -11.85 -9.97 -3.47
CA GLU A 88 -12.00 -8.83 -4.35
C GLU A 88 -10.83 -8.74 -5.35
N VAL A 89 -9.61 -9.07 -4.91
CA VAL A 89 -8.44 -9.15 -5.80
C VAL A 89 -8.64 -10.21 -6.87
N GLU A 90 -9.09 -11.41 -6.49
CA GLU A 90 -9.35 -12.48 -7.46
C GLU A 90 -10.44 -12.10 -8.46
N ALA A 91 -11.54 -11.51 -8.00
CA ALA A 91 -12.61 -11.04 -8.89
C ALA A 91 -12.10 -9.97 -9.86
N ALA A 92 -11.38 -8.96 -9.36
CA ALA A 92 -10.86 -7.88 -10.19
C ALA A 92 -9.79 -8.34 -11.19
N ALA A 93 -9.01 -9.38 -10.85
CA ALA A 93 -7.90 -9.83 -11.67
C ALA A 93 -8.27 -10.96 -12.64
N LEU A 94 -9.04 -11.94 -12.19
CA LEU A 94 -9.20 -13.24 -12.84
C LEU A 94 -10.56 -13.44 -13.50
N ASP A 95 -11.52 -12.54 -13.31
CA ASP A 95 -12.81 -12.63 -13.97
C ASP A 95 -12.63 -12.73 -15.50
N PRO A 96 -13.25 -13.72 -16.17
CA PRO A 96 -12.97 -14.02 -17.58
C PRO A 96 -13.51 -12.96 -18.54
N GLU A 97 -14.47 -12.13 -18.12
CA GLU A 97 -15.10 -11.12 -19.00
C GLU A 97 -14.57 -9.72 -18.71
N THR A 98 -14.39 -9.42 -17.42
CA THR A 98 -14.14 -8.08 -16.87
C THR A 98 -12.82 -7.96 -16.12
N GLY A 99 -12.11 -9.07 -15.84
CA GLY A 99 -10.90 -9.08 -15.05
C GLY A 99 -9.68 -8.47 -15.75
N LEU A 100 -8.80 -7.84 -14.98
CA LEU A 100 -7.68 -7.06 -15.50
C LEU A 100 -6.72 -7.90 -16.35
N LEU A 101 -6.52 -9.20 -16.05
CA LEU A 101 -5.60 -10.04 -16.82
C LEU A 101 -6.09 -10.37 -18.23
N THR A 102 -7.36 -10.12 -18.53
CA THR A 102 -7.90 -10.25 -19.90
C THR A 102 -7.70 -8.98 -20.73
N GLY A 103 -7.37 -7.86 -20.09
CA GLY A 103 -7.12 -6.58 -20.74
C GLY A 103 -5.65 -6.17 -20.77
N LEU A 104 -4.83 -6.61 -19.81
CA LEU A 104 -3.43 -6.18 -19.70
C LEU A 104 -2.59 -6.74 -20.87
N PRO A 105 -1.90 -5.90 -21.65
CA PRO A 105 -1.08 -6.38 -22.75
C PRO A 105 0.09 -7.26 -22.29
N LYS A 106 0.56 -8.16 -23.17
CA LYS A 106 1.78 -8.94 -22.94
C LYS A 106 2.96 -8.02 -22.64
N GLY A 107 3.78 -8.38 -21.66
CA GLY A 107 4.88 -7.55 -21.16
C GLY A 107 4.45 -6.45 -20.17
N GLY A 108 3.14 -6.27 -19.95
CA GLY A 108 2.61 -5.41 -18.90
C GLY A 108 2.95 -5.92 -17.50
N THR A 109 2.75 -5.08 -16.49
CA THR A 109 3.02 -5.44 -15.08
C THR A 109 1.80 -5.22 -14.21
N TYR A 110 1.41 -6.26 -13.47
CA TYR A 110 0.39 -6.19 -12.44
C TYR A 110 1.05 -6.10 -11.05
N ILE A 111 0.69 -5.07 -10.29
CA ILE A 111 1.21 -4.78 -8.95
C ILE A 111 0.06 -4.82 -7.95
N ASP A 112 0.05 -5.79 -7.04
CA ASP A 112 -0.97 -5.87 -5.99
C ASP A 112 -0.45 -5.26 -4.68
N LEU A 113 -1.08 -4.18 -4.22
CA LEU A 113 -0.75 -3.52 -2.94
C LEU A 113 -1.61 -4.05 -1.79
N THR A 114 -2.55 -4.93 -2.08
CA THR A 114 -3.49 -5.51 -1.12
C THR A 114 -2.73 -6.37 -0.10
N THR A 115 -3.11 -6.30 1.17
CA THR A 115 -2.72 -7.35 2.12
C THR A 115 -3.55 -8.58 1.77
N ASN A 116 -2.89 -9.70 1.51
CA ASN A 116 -3.49 -10.81 0.79
C ASN A 116 -3.06 -12.15 1.41
N ALA A 117 -3.79 -13.21 1.07
CA ALA A 117 -3.44 -14.58 1.45
C ALA A 117 -2.32 -15.12 0.53
N PRO A 118 -1.35 -15.89 1.07
CA PRO A 118 -0.29 -16.48 0.26
C PRO A 118 -0.79 -17.35 -0.90
N GLU A 119 -1.94 -18.01 -0.74
CA GLU A 119 -2.56 -18.83 -1.78
C GLU A 119 -3.08 -18.01 -2.96
N THR A 120 -3.77 -16.90 -2.68
CA THR A 120 -4.24 -15.98 -3.71
C THR A 120 -3.06 -15.40 -4.49
N ILE A 121 -1.97 -15.00 -3.82
CA ILE A 121 -0.76 -14.53 -4.48
C ILE A 121 -0.15 -15.60 -5.41
N ARG A 122 -0.09 -16.87 -4.98
CA ARG A 122 0.38 -17.96 -5.85
C ARG A 122 -0.49 -18.13 -7.09
N ARG A 123 -1.81 -18.08 -6.93
CA ARG A 123 -2.79 -18.20 -8.02
C ARG A 123 -2.68 -17.04 -9.02
N LEU A 124 -2.59 -15.80 -8.52
CA LEU A 124 -2.39 -14.61 -9.36
C LEU A 124 -1.07 -14.69 -10.13
N ALA A 125 0.02 -15.07 -9.45
CA ALA A 125 1.32 -15.22 -10.10
C ALA A 125 1.28 -16.27 -11.22
N ALA A 126 0.57 -17.39 -11.03
CA ALA A 126 0.39 -18.40 -12.07
C ALA A 126 -0.40 -17.86 -13.27
N ALA A 127 -1.55 -17.22 -13.02
CA ALA A 127 -2.38 -16.65 -14.08
C ALA A 127 -1.65 -15.54 -14.88
N CYS A 128 -0.84 -14.72 -14.21
CA CYS A 128 -0.03 -13.70 -14.88
C CYS A 128 1.02 -14.33 -15.81
N ARG A 129 1.70 -15.41 -15.37
CA ARG A 129 2.68 -16.13 -16.20
C ARG A 129 2.06 -16.69 -17.47
N GLU A 130 0.88 -17.30 -17.38
CA GLU A 130 0.14 -17.83 -18.54
C GLU A 130 -0.20 -16.75 -19.59
N ARG A 131 -0.27 -15.49 -19.17
CA ARG A 131 -0.57 -14.33 -20.02
C ARG A 131 0.68 -13.53 -20.43
N ALA A 132 1.87 -13.97 -20.04
CA ALA A 132 3.13 -13.21 -20.21
C ALA A 132 3.06 -11.80 -19.61
N VAL A 133 2.42 -11.69 -18.44
CA VAL A 133 2.34 -10.49 -17.60
C VAL A 133 3.27 -10.68 -16.40
N ALA A 134 4.06 -9.65 -16.07
CA ALA A 134 4.85 -9.64 -14.85
C ALA A 134 3.94 -9.36 -13.65
N PHE A 135 4.24 -9.99 -12.50
CA PHE A 135 3.44 -9.83 -11.28
C PHE A 135 4.34 -9.49 -10.09
N LEU A 136 3.94 -8.47 -9.33
CA LEU A 136 4.57 -8.06 -8.08
C LEU A 136 3.51 -8.03 -6.96
N ASP A 137 3.66 -8.87 -5.93
CA ASP A 137 2.93 -8.70 -4.68
C ASP A 137 3.68 -7.67 -3.82
N ALA A 138 3.16 -6.46 -3.74
CA ALA A 138 3.82 -5.30 -3.15
C ALA A 138 3.00 -4.63 -2.04
N PRO A 139 2.55 -5.37 -1.01
CA PRO A 139 1.82 -4.79 0.10
C PRO A 139 2.59 -3.66 0.80
N VAL A 140 1.83 -2.77 1.43
CA VAL A 140 2.34 -1.52 1.98
C VAL A 140 2.11 -1.37 3.49
N SER A 141 2.90 -0.51 4.14
CA SER A 141 2.72 -0.08 5.52
C SER A 141 2.91 1.42 5.67
N GLY A 142 2.04 2.08 6.42
CA GLY A 142 2.01 3.54 6.56
C GLY A 142 1.05 4.22 5.59
N ARG A 143 1.27 5.52 5.32
CA ARG A 143 0.47 6.33 4.38
C ARG A 143 1.38 7.02 3.35
N PRO A 144 0.93 7.18 2.09
CA PRO A 144 1.72 7.84 1.05
C PRO A 144 1.89 9.35 1.37
N PRO A 145 2.96 10.00 0.87
CA PRO A 145 4.03 9.44 0.04
C PRO A 145 5.17 8.79 0.85
N SER A 146 5.00 8.56 2.16
CA SER A 146 6.04 8.04 3.05
C SER A 146 5.77 6.62 3.53
N MET A 147 5.22 5.78 2.66
CA MET A 147 4.99 4.36 2.96
C MET A 147 6.29 3.56 3.00
N THR A 148 6.14 2.32 3.48
CA THR A 148 7.05 1.22 3.20
C THR A 148 6.38 0.25 2.23
N VAL A 149 7.04 -0.07 1.11
CA VAL A 149 6.63 -1.09 0.14
C VAL A 149 7.49 -2.33 0.32
N MET A 150 6.85 -3.51 0.36
CA MET A 150 7.49 -4.82 0.51
C MET A 150 7.15 -5.66 -0.72
N ALA A 151 7.95 -5.57 -1.78
CA ALA A 151 7.65 -6.20 -3.06
C ALA A 151 8.29 -7.58 -3.20
N GLY A 152 7.48 -8.60 -3.42
CA GLY A 152 7.89 -9.90 -3.95
C GLY A 152 7.66 -9.98 -5.47
N GLY A 153 8.48 -10.74 -6.18
CA GLY A 153 8.32 -11.01 -7.60
C GLY A 153 9.62 -10.96 -8.40
N ASP A 154 9.51 -10.91 -9.73
CA ASP A 154 10.66 -10.87 -10.62
C ASP A 154 11.51 -9.60 -10.42
N ALA A 155 12.83 -9.76 -10.33
CA ALA A 155 13.75 -8.66 -10.02
C ALA A 155 13.81 -7.61 -11.14
N ALA A 156 13.68 -8.02 -12.41
CA ALA A 156 13.69 -7.09 -13.53
C ALA A 156 12.37 -6.29 -13.61
N ALA A 157 11.24 -6.94 -13.34
CA ALA A 157 9.95 -6.27 -13.20
C ALA A 157 9.96 -5.27 -12.02
N PHE A 158 10.52 -5.66 -10.88
CA PHE A 158 10.70 -4.76 -9.74
C PHE A 158 11.59 -3.57 -10.10
N ALA A 159 12.76 -3.78 -10.73
CA ALA A 159 13.66 -2.71 -11.12
C ALA A 159 12.99 -1.70 -12.07
N ARG A 160 12.21 -2.18 -13.04
CA ARG A 160 11.40 -1.32 -13.93
C ARG A 160 10.35 -0.49 -13.18
N CYS A 161 9.73 -1.06 -12.14
CA CYS A 161 8.63 -0.42 -11.41
C CYS A 161 9.10 0.35 -10.15
N ARG A 162 10.36 0.22 -9.75
CA ARG A 162 10.94 0.90 -8.57
C ARG A 162 10.66 2.40 -8.55
N PRO A 163 10.82 3.16 -9.64
CA PRO A 163 10.49 4.58 -9.64
C PRO A 163 9.02 4.91 -9.31
N LEU A 164 8.09 4.02 -9.69
CA LEU A 164 6.68 4.16 -9.30
C LEU A 164 6.49 3.93 -7.80
N PHE A 165 7.20 2.95 -7.22
CA PHE A 165 7.19 2.74 -5.78
C PHE A 165 7.79 3.92 -5.01
N GLU A 166 8.87 4.52 -5.52
CA GLU A 166 9.53 5.68 -4.90
C GLU A 166 8.65 6.95 -4.93
N THR A 167 7.66 7.01 -5.84
CA THR A 167 6.65 8.08 -5.84
C THR A 167 5.69 7.98 -4.65
N ILE A 168 5.42 6.77 -4.17
CA ILE A 168 4.40 6.51 -3.14
C ILE A 168 4.99 6.15 -1.77
N ALA A 169 6.29 5.88 -1.71
CA ALA A 169 6.97 5.33 -0.54
C ALA A 169 8.36 5.91 -0.31
N LYS A 170 8.72 6.06 0.97
CA LYS A 170 10.08 6.42 1.41
C LYS A 170 10.99 5.21 1.52
N ASN A 171 10.43 4.04 1.82
CA ASN A 171 11.17 2.80 1.96
C ASN A 171 10.64 1.77 0.95
N VAL A 172 11.51 1.25 0.08
CA VAL A 172 11.12 0.28 -0.96
C VAL A 172 12.07 -0.92 -0.89
N PHE A 173 11.50 -2.08 -0.58
CA PHE A 173 12.24 -3.34 -0.46
C PHE A 173 11.79 -4.34 -1.53
N HIS A 174 12.75 -4.98 -2.21
CA HIS A 174 12.51 -6.21 -2.95
C HIS A 174 12.89 -7.37 -2.03
N VAL A 175 11.91 -8.17 -1.64
CA VAL A 175 12.05 -9.13 -0.53
C VAL A 175 12.13 -10.58 -1.01
N GLY A 176 12.20 -10.81 -2.32
CA GLY A 176 12.35 -12.14 -2.91
C GLY A 176 11.36 -12.41 -4.05
N PRO A 177 11.10 -13.68 -4.38
CA PRO A 177 10.18 -14.07 -5.44
C PRO A 177 8.71 -13.78 -5.06
N SER A 178 7.78 -14.00 -5.99
CA SER A 178 6.36 -13.79 -5.74
C SER A 178 5.88 -14.57 -4.51
N GLY A 179 5.12 -13.91 -3.64
CA GLY A 179 4.70 -14.41 -2.33
C GLY A 179 5.53 -13.89 -1.17
N ALA A 180 6.78 -13.48 -1.40
CA ALA A 180 7.65 -12.98 -0.34
C ALA A 180 7.19 -11.62 0.21
N GLY A 181 6.59 -10.75 -0.62
CA GLY A 181 6.04 -9.46 -0.21
C GLY A 181 4.86 -9.64 0.74
N CYS A 182 3.92 -10.50 0.36
CA CYS A 182 2.82 -10.96 1.19
C CYS A 182 3.31 -11.52 2.54
N ALA A 183 4.28 -12.46 2.52
CA ALA A 183 4.80 -13.03 3.76
C ALA A 183 5.45 -11.97 4.66
N ALA A 184 6.27 -11.07 4.10
CA ALA A 184 6.92 -9.99 4.84
C ALA A 184 5.89 -9.05 5.50
N LYS A 185 4.81 -8.72 4.79
CA LYS A 185 3.72 -7.91 5.33
C LYS A 185 2.99 -8.62 6.47
N LEU A 186 2.66 -9.90 6.31
CA LEU A 186 1.96 -10.68 7.34
C LEU A 186 2.81 -10.81 8.61
N VAL A 187 4.12 -11.06 8.49
CA VAL A 187 5.05 -11.07 9.63
C VAL A 187 5.09 -9.70 10.31
N THR A 188 5.18 -8.61 9.52
CA THR A 188 5.21 -7.24 10.08
C THR A 188 3.92 -6.89 10.82
N GLN A 189 2.76 -7.27 10.28
CA GLN A 189 1.46 -7.07 10.94
C GLN A 189 1.33 -7.90 12.21
N TYR A 190 1.73 -9.17 12.17
CA TYR A 190 1.73 -10.05 13.33
C TYR A 190 2.51 -9.43 14.49
N LEU A 191 3.76 -9.03 14.24
CA LEU A 191 4.59 -8.35 15.25
C LEU A 191 3.95 -7.06 15.75
N GLY A 192 3.34 -6.26 14.86
CA GLY A 192 2.65 -5.03 15.23
C GLY A 192 1.51 -5.26 16.22
N TYR A 193 0.63 -6.22 15.94
CA TYR A 193 -0.49 -6.57 16.81
C TYR A 193 -0.02 -7.20 18.12
N THR A 194 0.93 -8.12 18.09
CA THR A 194 1.50 -8.73 19.31
C THR A 194 2.11 -7.66 20.22
N ASN A 195 2.90 -6.73 19.67
CA ASN A 195 3.46 -5.63 20.43
C ASN A 195 2.38 -4.71 21.02
N PHE A 196 1.29 -4.47 20.28
CA PHE A 196 0.20 -3.63 20.79
C PHE A 196 -0.56 -4.29 21.95
N ILE A 197 -0.84 -5.59 21.86
CA ILE A 197 -1.46 -6.35 22.95
C ILE A 197 -0.55 -6.36 24.18
N ALA A 198 0.74 -6.66 24.00
CA ALA A 198 1.71 -6.65 25.10
C ALA A 198 1.82 -5.26 25.76
N ALA A 199 1.75 -4.18 24.95
CA ALA A 199 1.70 -2.82 25.47
C ALA A 199 0.46 -2.58 26.34
N LEU A 200 -0.73 -3.00 25.89
CA LEU A 200 -1.97 -2.87 26.66
C LEU A 200 -1.89 -3.61 28.00
N GLU A 201 -1.39 -4.86 27.99
CA GLU A 201 -1.18 -5.65 29.21
C GLU A 201 -0.20 -4.97 30.17
N GLY A 202 0.92 -4.45 29.64
CA GLY A 202 1.89 -3.68 30.42
C GLY A 202 1.30 -2.44 31.08
N MET A 203 0.47 -1.68 30.35
CA MET A 203 -0.25 -0.52 30.89
C MET A 203 -1.24 -0.91 32.00
N LEU A 204 -1.91 -2.07 31.87
CA LEU A 204 -2.82 -2.58 32.91
C LEU A 204 -2.06 -3.00 34.18
N VAL A 205 -0.90 -3.64 34.04
CA VAL A 205 -0.02 -3.98 35.17
C VAL A 205 0.42 -2.71 35.88
N ALA A 206 0.88 -1.70 35.13
CA ALA A 206 1.29 -0.42 35.69
C ALA A 206 0.16 0.28 36.45
N LYS A 207 -1.06 0.29 35.89
CA LYS A 207 -2.23 0.85 36.55
C LYS A 207 -2.52 0.17 37.89
N LYS A 208 -2.45 -1.17 37.92
CA LYS A 208 -2.67 -1.96 39.14
C LYS A 208 -1.56 -1.77 40.17
N ALA A 209 -0.34 -1.48 39.74
CA ALA A 209 0.78 -1.12 40.61
C ALA A 209 0.73 0.33 41.13
N GLY A 210 -0.28 1.12 40.73
CA GLY A 210 -0.42 2.51 41.16
C GLY A 210 0.41 3.52 40.37
N ILE A 211 0.98 3.12 39.23
CA ILE A 211 1.77 4.01 38.36
C ILE A 211 0.83 4.86 37.52
N ASP A 212 1.15 6.16 37.40
CA ASP A 212 0.49 7.06 36.46
C ASP A 212 0.81 6.63 35.02
N LEU A 213 -0.24 6.35 34.24
CA LEU A 213 -0.11 5.88 32.86
C LEU A 213 0.45 6.95 31.93
N SER A 214 0.28 8.25 32.25
CA SER A 214 0.89 9.34 31.47
C SER A 214 2.41 9.30 31.59
N VAL A 215 2.93 9.12 32.82
CA VAL A 215 4.36 8.96 33.08
C VAL A 215 4.91 7.73 32.37
N LEU A 216 4.21 6.60 32.43
CA LEU A 216 4.67 5.39 31.73
C LEU A 216 4.65 5.56 30.20
N ALA A 217 3.70 6.32 29.66
CA ALA A 217 3.63 6.63 28.24
C ALA A 217 4.81 7.49 27.76
N GLU A 218 5.50 8.20 28.66
CA GLU A 218 6.76 8.91 28.37
C GLU A 218 7.99 8.00 28.52
N ILE A 219 7.99 7.09 29.50
CA ILE A 219 9.12 6.18 29.78
C ILE A 219 9.30 5.13 28.68
N VAL A 220 8.24 4.46 28.25
CA VAL A 220 8.33 3.31 27.33
C VAL A 220 8.97 3.67 25.98
N PRO A 221 8.59 4.78 25.30
CA PRO A 221 9.17 5.15 24.01
C PRO A 221 10.68 5.41 24.02
N VAL A 222 11.27 5.72 25.18
CA VAL A 222 12.73 5.97 25.34
C VAL A 222 13.46 4.80 26.00
N SER A 223 12.77 3.68 26.23
CA SER A 223 13.30 2.49 26.89
C SER A 223 13.32 1.29 25.94
N ALA A 224 13.87 0.16 26.39
CA ALA A 224 13.97 -1.06 25.58
C ALA A 224 12.62 -1.65 25.13
N GLY A 225 11.50 -1.26 25.76
CA GLY A 225 10.15 -1.65 25.38
C GLY A 225 9.54 -0.83 24.23
N GLN A 226 10.29 0.09 23.62
CA GLN A 226 9.82 0.92 22.53
C GLN A 226 9.27 0.08 21.37
N SER A 227 8.13 0.49 20.83
CA SER A 227 7.61 -0.01 19.56
C SER A 227 6.76 1.05 18.88
N ARG A 228 6.68 1.01 17.54
CA ARG A 228 5.84 1.95 16.78
C ARG A 228 4.36 1.87 17.16
N THR A 229 3.87 0.70 17.56
CA THR A 229 2.47 0.51 17.94
C THR A 229 2.19 1.03 19.35
N PHE A 230 3.20 1.17 20.20
CA PHE A 230 3.06 1.82 21.51
C PHE A 230 2.64 3.30 21.39
N ASP A 231 3.04 4.00 20.31
CA ASP A 231 2.61 5.38 20.05
C ASP A 231 1.08 5.57 20.04
N ASN A 232 0.32 4.49 19.81
CA ASN A 232 -1.14 4.51 19.84
C ASN A 232 -1.71 4.57 21.27
N ILE A 233 -0.95 4.17 22.29
CA ILE A 233 -1.38 4.19 23.69
C ILE A 233 -1.73 5.62 24.13
N PRO A 234 -0.80 6.60 24.09
CA PRO A 234 -1.13 7.97 24.48
C PRO A 234 -2.07 8.67 23.51
N ARG A 235 -2.05 8.31 22.21
CA ARG A 235 -2.87 8.98 21.19
C ARG A 235 -4.35 8.56 21.23
N SER A 236 -4.63 7.28 21.48
CA SER A 236 -5.97 6.71 21.32
C SER A 236 -6.50 6.03 22.57
N VAL A 237 -5.68 5.27 23.29
CA VAL A 237 -6.14 4.47 24.44
C VAL A 237 -6.37 5.35 25.65
N LEU A 238 -5.41 6.20 26.00
CA LEU A 238 -5.53 7.10 27.16
C LEU A 238 -6.53 8.25 26.91
N THR A 239 -6.72 8.65 25.66
CA THR A 239 -7.67 9.72 25.27
C THR A 239 -9.09 9.20 25.05
N GLY A 240 -9.27 7.89 24.86
CA GLY A 240 -10.56 7.30 24.48
C GLY A 240 -11.02 7.62 23.05
N ALA A 241 -10.17 8.22 22.22
CA ALA A 241 -10.58 8.74 20.90
C ALA A 241 -10.80 7.65 19.83
N PHE A 242 -10.34 6.41 20.06
CA PHE A 242 -10.50 5.20 19.22
C PHE A 242 -10.83 5.43 17.73
N THR A 243 -10.02 6.24 17.05
CA THR A 243 -10.19 6.50 15.62
C THR A 243 -9.61 5.34 14.79
N ALA A 244 -10.43 4.67 13.99
CA ALA A 244 -9.97 3.56 13.16
C ALA A 244 -9.15 4.04 11.96
N GLY A 245 -7.88 3.62 11.88
CA GLY A 245 -7.02 3.82 10.69
C GLY A 245 -7.10 2.69 9.65
N GLY A 246 -7.74 1.58 10.02
CA GLY A 246 -7.93 0.34 9.27
C GLY A 246 -8.85 -0.59 10.07
N THR A 247 -9.33 -1.67 9.46
CA THR A 247 -10.20 -2.65 10.13
C THR A 247 -9.40 -3.70 10.90
N LEU A 248 -10.04 -4.38 11.86
CA LEU A 248 -9.41 -5.44 12.65
C LEU A 248 -9.19 -6.73 11.86
N ASP A 249 -9.99 -6.96 10.84
CA ASP A 249 -10.04 -8.14 9.98
C ASP A 249 -9.15 -8.04 8.73
N ILE A 250 -8.10 -7.20 8.78
CA ILE A 250 -7.15 -7.09 7.66
C ILE A 250 -6.40 -8.41 7.48
N VAL A 251 -6.68 -9.13 6.38
CA VAL A 251 -6.02 -10.38 5.96
C VAL A 251 -5.77 -10.34 4.46
#